data_AF-A0A2A8C383-F1
#
_entry.id   AF-A0A2A8C383-F1
#
_cell.length_a   1.000
_cell.length_b   1.000
_cell.length_c   1.000
_cell.angle_alpha   90.00
_cell.angle_beta   90.00
_cell.angle_gamma   90.00
#
_symmetry.space_group_name_H-M   'P 1'
#
loop_
_entity.id
_entity.type
_entity.pdbx_description
1 polymer ?
#
loop_
_entity_poly.entity_id
_entity_poly.type
_entity_poly.pdbx_seq_one_letter_code
_entity_poly.pdbx_strand_id
1 'polypeptide(L)'
;MKDKTKKTKKDFNPKDAVLVCSSFTFICVSIIFILMVYDVLTIQKFLSFDKPIRMIMNIFIASFALLLYGVILTLYIPSKYIDDTNKSYQNYSLLSIFAFMFLGALFEELLFRGIIQNLLFIFIENQWIAIITTTLFFLGFHTQYFKKPIMLINISVPSLTFGRIYFETNNILVPFVVHFLMNLGITLLFKYNLIRVKK
;
A
#
# COMPACT_ATOMS: atom_id res chain seq x y z
N MET A 1 -9.77 -31.59 31.55
CA MET A 1 -9.73 -31.58 30.06
C MET A 1 -9.89 -30.11 29.64
N LYS A 2 -8.81 -29.43 29.24
CA LYS A 2 -8.84 -27.99 28.93
C LYS A 2 -9.53 -27.78 27.58
N ASP A 3 -10.65 -27.07 27.64
CA ASP A 3 -11.45 -26.62 26.52
C ASP A 3 -10.59 -25.71 25.62
N LYS A 4 -10.22 -26.20 24.44
CA LYS A 4 -9.57 -25.39 23.41
C LYS A 4 -10.67 -24.59 22.75
N THR A 5 -10.93 -23.39 23.25
CA THR A 5 -11.64 -22.34 22.49
C THR A 5 -10.99 -22.22 21.11
N LYS A 6 -11.63 -22.81 20.09
CA LYS A 6 -11.37 -22.51 18.70
C LYS A 6 -11.63 -21.01 18.55
N LYS A 7 -10.56 -20.20 18.55
CA LYS A 7 -10.61 -18.86 17.97
C LYS A 7 -10.98 -19.06 16.51
N THR A 8 -12.28 -18.98 16.20
CA THR A 8 -12.75 -18.75 14.85
C THR A 8 -12.07 -17.46 14.39
N LYS A 9 -11.11 -17.59 13.46
CA LYS A 9 -10.59 -16.41 12.76
C LYS A 9 -11.81 -15.70 12.19
N LYS A 10 -12.07 -14.46 12.59
CA LYS A 10 -13.11 -13.64 11.97
C LYS A 10 -12.78 -13.59 10.48
N ASP A 11 -13.65 -14.13 9.65
CA ASP A 11 -13.47 -14.09 8.20
C ASP A 11 -13.41 -12.63 7.74
N PHE A 12 -12.48 -12.34 6.82
CA PHE A 12 -12.28 -10.99 6.31
C PHE A 12 -13.57 -10.51 5.62
N ASN A 13 -14.17 -9.42 6.08
CA ASN A 13 -15.33 -8.80 5.43
C ASN A 13 -14.90 -7.50 4.73
N PRO A 14 -14.99 -7.41 3.38
CA PRO A 14 -14.62 -6.20 2.64
C PRO A 14 -15.38 -4.95 3.11
N LYS A 15 -16.64 -5.09 3.55
CA LYS A 15 -17.42 -3.95 4.05
C LYS A 15 -16.84 -3.39 5.35
N ASP A 16 -16.47 -4.27 6.29
CA ASP A 16 -15.81 -3.87 7.53
C ASP A 16 -14.47 -3.20 7.22
N ALA A 17 -13.72 -3.76 6.28
CA ALA A 17 -12.41 -3.23 5.89
C ALA A 17 -12.54 -1.85 5.23
N VAL A 18 -13.50 -1.67 4.31
CA VAL A 18 -13.83 -0.37 3.70
C VAL A 18 -14.20 0.66 4.77
N LEU A 19 -15.05 0.29 5.74
CA LEU A 19 -15.45 1.18 6.83
C LEU A 19 -14.23 1.62 7.66
N VAL A 20 -13.39 0.67 8.06
CA VAL A 20 -12.18 0.94 8.85
C VAL A 20 -11.20 1.81 8.06
N CYS A 21 -10.89 1.46 6.81
CA CYS A 21 -9.99 2.25 5.96
C CYS A 21 -10.53 3.66 5.76
N SER A 22 -11.83 3.83 5.48
CA SER A 22 -12.43 5.16 5.33
C SER A 22 -12.31 6.01 6.60
N SER A 23 -12.50 5.41 7.77
CA SER A 23 -12.38 6.10 9.06
C SER A 23 -10.95 6.60 9.28
N PHE A 24 -9.95 5.75 9.01
CA PHE A 24 -8.55 6.16 9.10
C PHE A 24 -8.15 7.15 8.02
N THR A 25 -8.71 7.07 6.80
CA THR A 25 -8.54 8.09 5.77
C THR A 25 -9.02 9.45 6.27
N PHE A 26 -10.20 9.54 6.88
CA PHE A 26 -10.70 10.80 7.45
C PHE A 26 -9.76 11.34 8.54
N ILE A 27 -9.27 10.48 9.43
CA ILE A 27 -8.30 10.88 10.45
C ILE A 27 -7.02 11.41 9.80
N CYS A 28 -6.48 10.73 8.79
CA CYS A 28 -5.26 11.17 8.09
C CYS A 28 -5.47 12.51 7.39
N VAL A 29 -6.61 12.71 6.71
CA VAL A 29 -6.95 13.99 6.09
C VAL A 29 -7.03 15.11 7.12
N SER A 30 -7.66 14.87 8.28
CA SER A 30 -7.72 15.85 9.36
C SER A 30 -6.34 16.21 9.91
N ILE A 31 -5.45 15.22 10.11
CA ILE A 31 -4.07 15.46 10.53
C ILE A 31 -3.31 16.27 9.49
N ILE A 32 -3.40 15.88 8.21
CA ILE A 32 -2.73 16.59 7.10
C ILE A 32 -3.23 18.03 7.01
N PHE A 33 -4.54 18.25 7.15
CA PHE A 33 -5.12 19.59 7.18
C PHE A 33 -4.54 20.44 8.31
N ILE A 34 -4.45 19.89 9.54
CA ILE A 34 -3.80 20.56 10.67
C ILE A 34 -2.34 20.89 10.34
N LEU A 35 -1.57 19.93 9.81
CA LEU A 35 -0.18 20.17 9.42
C LEU A 35 -0.02 21.25 8.35
N MET A 36 -1.01 21.42 7.47
CA MET A 36 -1.05 22.51 6.49
C MET A 36 -1.38 23.86 7.12
N VAL A 37 -2.35 23.91 8.03
CA VAL A 37 -2.74 25.16 8.73
C VAL A 37 -1.60 25.72 9.58
N TYR A 38 -0.76 24.84 10.15
CA TYR A 38 0.42 25.23 10.93
C TYR A 38 1.71 25.33 10.09
N ASP A 39 1.61 25.41 8.77
CA ASP A 39 2.74 25.56 7.83
C ASP A 39 3.84 24.48 7.94
N VAL A 40 3.54 23.34 8.57
CA VAL A 40 4.45 22.19 8.65
C VAL A 40 4.54 21.48 7.30
N LEU A 41 3.40 21.33 6.62
CA LEU A 41 3.30 20.80 5.26
C LEU A 41 2.75 21.85 4.32
N THR A 42 3.42 22.11 3.21
CA THR A 42 2.89 23.01 2.19
C THR A 42 2.10 22.25 1.14
N ILE A 43 1.06 22.88 0.59
CA ILE A 43 0.26 22.29 -0.49
C ILE A 43 1.14 21.94 -1.70
N GLN A 44 2.17 22.74 -1.96
CA GLN A 44 3.12 22.49 -3.05
C GLN A 44 3.99 21.25 -2.82
N LYS A 45 4.33 20.92 -1.58
CA LYS A 45 5.09 19.69 -1.28
C LYS A 45 4.19 18.45 -1.24
N PHE A 46 2.88 18.63 -1.05
CA PHE A 46 1.91 17.55 -0.90
C PHE A 46 1.16 17.21 -2.20
N LEU A 47 0.83 18.21 -3.01
CA LEU A 47 -0.04 18.12 -4.19
C LEU A 47 0.44 19.07 -5.32
N SER A 48 1.69 18.95 -5.74
CA SER A 48 2.25 19.70 -6.87
C SER A 48 1.76 19.19 -8.22
N PHE A 49 1.51 20.11 -9.16
CA PHE A 49 1.20 19.78 -10.57
C PHE A 49 2.24 20.35 -11.54
N ASP A 50 3.43 20.73 -11.06
CA ASP A 50 4.44 21.42 -11.88
C ASP A 50 5.05 20.52 -12.97
N LYS A 51 5.03 19.20 -12.78
CA LYS A 51 5.70 18.22 -13.64
C LYS A 51 4.74 17.13 -14.16
N PRO A 52 3.65 17.48 -14.88
CA PRO A 52 2.58 16.54 -15.21
C PRO A 52 3.06 15.37 -16.08
N ILE A 53 3.97 15.61 -17.02
CA ILE A 53 4.55 14.55 -17.87
C ILE A 53 5.30 13.52 -17.02
N ARG A 54 6.12 13.98 -16.05
CA ARG A 54 6.86 13.10 -15.15
C ARG A 54 5.91 12.30 -14.24
N MET A 55 4.84 12.93 -13.76
CA MET A 55 3.81 12.25 -12.97
C MET A 55 3.17 11.12 -13.78
N ILE A 56 2.74 11.40 -15.01
CA ILE A 56 2.12 10.41 -15.90
C ILE A 56 3.10 9.26 -16.19
N MET A 57 4.35 9.57 -16.54
CA MET A 57 5.39 8.56 -16.77
C MET A 57 5.61 7.68 -15.53
N ASN A 58 5.72 8.28 -14.34
CA ASN A 58 5.90 7.54 -13.10
C ASN A 58 4.70 6.63 -12.82
N ILE A 59 3.46 7.09 -13.07
CA ILE A 59 2.26 6.27 -12.91
C ILE A 59 2.31 5.05 -13.81
N PHE A 60 2.55 5.23 -15.12
CA PHE A 60 2.55 4.12 -16.07
C PHE A 60 3.70 3.14 -15.82
N ILE A 61 4.93 3.65 -15.70
CA ILE A 61 6.14 2.82 -15.56
C ILE A 61 6.10 2.06 -14.23
N ALA A 62 5.82 2.73 -13.12
CA ALA A 62 5.81 2.07 -11.81
C ALA A 62 4.66 1.07 -11.68
N SER A 63 3.46 1.39 -12.17
CA SER A 63 2.33 0.46 -12.12
C SER A 63 2.62 -0.80 -12.93
N PHE A 64 3.15 -0.65 -14.14
CA PHE A 64 3.52 -1.78 -14.99
C PHE A 64 4.66 -2.61 -14.38
N ALA A 65 5.74 -1.97 -13.94
CA ALA A 65 6.89 -2.64 -13.36
C ALA A 65 6.54 -3.40 -12.06
N LEU A 66 5.76 -2.79 -11.16
CA LEU A 66 5.35 -3.43 -9.91
C LEU A 66 4.33 -4.55 -10.14
N LEU A 67 3.42 -4.40 -11.11
CA LEU A 67 2.52 -5.48 -11.50
C LEU A 67 3.30 -6.68 -12.08
N LEU A 68 4.25 -6.42 -12.99
CA LEU A 68 5.15 -7.46 -13.51
C LEU A 68 5.96 -8.12 -12.40
N TYR A 69 6.50 -7.33 -11.48
CA TYR A 69 7.20 -7.84 -10.30
C TYR A 69 6.32 -8.80 -9.49
N GLY A 70 5.08 -8.42 -9.18
CA GLY A 70 4.13 -9.29 -8.48
C GLY A 70 3.81 -10.58 -9.24
N VAL A 71 3.67 -10.52 -10.56
CA VAL A 71 3.46 -11.70 -11.42
C VAL A 71 4.69 -12.62 -11.40
N ILE A 72 5.89 -12.08 -11.60
CA ILE A 72 7.15 -12.84 -11.54
C ILE A 72 7.26 -13.55 -10.19
N LEU A 73 7.09 -12.82 -9.09
CA LEU A 73 7.15 -13.41 -7.76
C LEU A 73 6.14 -14.54 -7.57
N THR A 74 4.92 -14.38 -8.07
CA THR A 74 3.88 -15.43 -8.02
C THR A 74 4.28 -16.71 -8.76
N LEU A 75 4.99 -16.57 -9.89
CA LEU A 75 5.43 -17.71 -10.72
C LEU A 75 6.66 -18.43 -10.12
N TYR A 76 7.56 -17.71 -9.46
CA TYR A 76 8.81 -18.27 -8.95
C TYR A 76 8.73 -18.73 -7.49
N ILE A 77 7.95 -18.06 -6.63
CA ILE A 77 7.88 -18.37 -5.20
C ILE A 77 6.86 -19.49 -4.93
N PRO A 78 7.29 -20.61 -4.32
CA PRO A 78 6.37 -21.67 -3.92
C PRO A 78 5.34 -21.20 -2.89
N SER A 79 4.12 -21.75 -2.96
CA SER A 79 2.99 -21.35 -2.12
C SER A 79 3.25 -21.46 -0.63
N LYS A 80 4.18 -22.34 -0.20
CA LYS A 80 4.60 -22.46 1.20
C LYS A 80 5.18 -21.16 1.79
N TYR A 81 5.67 -20.25 0.96
CA TYR A 81 6.24 -18.96 1.39
C TYR A 81 5.30 -17.77 1.20
N ILE A 82 4.18 -17.96 0.50
CA ILE A 82 3.15 -16.94 0.31
C ILE A 82 2.15 -17.03 1.45
N ASP A 83 1.72 -15.88 1.96
CA ASP A 83 0.68 -15.83 2.97
C ASP A 83 -0.71 -15.97 2.34
N ASP A 84 -1.59 -16.75 2.98
CA ASP A 84 -2.90 -17.08 2.43
C ASP A 84 -3.98 -16.02 2.68
N THR A 85 -3.69 -14.98 3.48
CA THR A 85 -4.68 -13.96 3.90
C THR A 85 -5.36 -13.29 2.70
N ASN A 86 -4.61 -13.04 1.63
CA ASN A 86 -5.10 -12.31 0.46
C ASN A 86 -5.86 -13.20 -0.54
N LYS A 87 -5.84 -14.53 -0.39
CA LYS A 87 -6.55 -15.47 -1.29
C LYS A 87 -8.07 -15.31 -1.22
N SER A 88 -8.58 -14.78 -0.12
CA SER A 88 -10.02 -14.57 0.05
C SER A 88 -10.56 -13.42 -0.80
N TYR A 89 -9.73 -12.42 -1.12
CA TYR A 89 -10.16 -11.18 -1.75
C TYR A 89 -10.77 -11.40 -3.14
N GLN A 90 -10.20 -12.35 -3.88
CA GLN A 90 -10.61 -12.68 -5.24
C GLN A 90 -12.03 -13.27 -5.34
N ASN A 91 -12.59 -13.77 -4.23
CA ASN A 91 -13.92 -14.37 -4.17
C ASN A 91 -15.04 -13.31 -4.08
N TYR A 92 -14.72 -12.05 -3.76
CA TYR A 92 -15.71 -10.98 -3.65
C TYR A 92 -16.11 -10.38 -5.00
N SER A 93 -17.20 -9.60 -5.01
CA SER A 93 -17.65 -8.86 -6.19
C SER A 93 -16.62 -7.82 -6.64
N LEU A 94 -16.63 -7.45 -7.92
CA LEU A 94 -15.70 -6.45 -8.46
C LEU A 94 -15.82 -5.11 -7.75
N LEU A 95 -17.04 -4.68 -7.42
CA LEU A 95 -17.27 -3.44 -6.68
C LEU A 95 -16.65 -3.46 -5.29
N SER A 96 -16.77 -4.58 -4.56
CA SER A 96 -16.16 -4.74 -3.25
C SER A 96 -14.64 -4.74 -3.31
N ILE A 97 -14.07 -5.42 -4.32
CA ILE A 97 -12.61 -5.43 -4.55
C ILE A 97 -12.13 -4.01 -4.87
N PHE A 98 -12.78 -3.33 -5.81
CA PHE A 98 -12.44 -1.97 -6.19
C PHE A 98 -12.47 -1.02 -4.97
N ALA A 99 -13.58 -1.01 -4.22
CA ALA A 99 -13.75 -0.13 -3.08
C ALA A 99 -12.71 -0.38 -1.98
N PHE A 100 -12.45 -1.65 -1.65
CA PHE A 100 -11.45 -2.01 -0.64
C PHE A 100 -10.03 -1.65 -1.09
N MET A 101 -9.64 -1.96 -2.33
CA MET A 101 -8.30 -1.64 -2.84
C MET A 101 -8.08 -0.13 -2.94
N PHE A 102 -9.12 0.62 -3.35
CA PHE A 102 -9.08 2.07 -3.45
C PHE A 102 -8.90 2.71 -2.07
N LEU A 103 -9.75 2.37 -1.10
CA LEU A 103 -9.70 2.96 0.23
C LEU A 103 -8.48 2.49 1.02
N GLY A 104 -8.07 1.23 0.86
CA GLY A 104 -6.85 0.70 1.46
C GLY A 104 -5.61 1.45 0.99
N ALA A 105 -5.43 1.57 -0.34
CA ALA A 105 -4.33 2.32 -0.91
C ALA A 105 -4.36 3.80 -0.51
N LEU A 106 -5.55 4.43 -0.52
CA LEU A 106 -5.69 5.84 -0.14
C LEU A 106 -5.29 6.07 1.33
N PHE A 107 -5.82 5.25 2.25
CA PHE A 107 -5.44 5.31 3.66
C PHE A 107 -3.93 5.13 3.84
N GLU A 108 -3.35 4.07 3.28
CA GLU A 108 -1.94 3.76 3.49
C GLU A 108 -1.04 4.86 2.91
N GLU A 109 -1.31 5.38 1.72
CA GLU A 109 -0.50 6.46 1.17
C GLU A 109 -0.61 7.76 1.97
N LEU A 110 -1.81 8.13 2.41
CA LEU A 110 -1.98 9.31 3.27
C LEU A 110 -1.23 9.15 4.60
N LEU A 111 -1.29 7.98 5.22
CA LEU A 111 -0.58 7.72 6.47
C LEU A 111 0.94 7.70 6.27
N PHE A 112 1.44 6.85 5.36
CA PHE A 112 2.86 6.61 5.23
C PHE A 112 3.58 7.72 4.47
N ARG A 113 3.03 8.23 3.35
CA ARG A 113 3.68 9.26 2.52
C ARG A 113 3.23 10.64 2.96
N GLY A 114 1.92 10.81 3.15
CA GLY A 114 1.34 12.09 3.55
C GLY A 114 1.79 12.57 4.92
N ILE A 115 1.88 11.67 5.91
CA ILE A 115 2.22 12.02 7.30
C ILE A 115 3.62 11.54 7.66
N ILE A 116 3.84 10.23 7.77
CA ILE A 116 5.05 9.66 8.39
C ILE A 116 6.33 10.07 7.63
N GLN A 117 6.37 9.87 6.32
CA GLN A 117 7.55 10.15 5.50
C GLN A 117 7.90 11.64 5.48
N ASN A 118 6.90 12.53 5.36
CA ASN A 118 7.14 13.97 5.40
C ASN A 118 7.66 14.41 6.77
N LEU A 119 7.04 13.95 7.87
CA LEU A 119 7.51 14.28 9.22
C LEU A 119 8.94 13.78 9.45
N LEU A 120 9.23 12.52 9.10
CA LEU A 120 10.59 11.98 9.17
C LEU A 120 11.58 12.80 8.34
N PHE A 121 11.18 13.25 7.14
CA PHE A 121 12.04 14.09 6.31
C PHE A 121 12.28 15.47 6.93
N ILE A 122 11.29 16.07 7.58
CA ILE A 122 11.44 17.34 8.30
C ILE A 122 12.44 17.18 9.46
N PHE A 123 12.41 16.06 10.19
CA PHE A 123 13.32 15.84 11.33
C PHE A 123 14.73 15.37 10.93
N ILE A 124 14.85 14.56 9.89
CA ILE A 124 16.11 13.90 9.49
C ILE A 124 16.83 14.66 8.38
N GLU A 125 16.10 15.44 7.57
CA GLU A 125 16.58 16.19 6.41
C GLU A 125 17.25 15.34 5.32
N ASN A 126 17.06 14.01 5.34
CA ASN A 126 17.55 13.09 4.33
C ASN A 126 16.42 12.26 3.73
N GLN A 127 16.22 12.40 2.42
CA GLN A 127 15.12 11.74 1.70
C GLN A 127 15.18 10.22 1.78
N TRP A 128 16.37 9.61 1.58
CA TRP A 128 16.52 8.17 1.57
C TRP A 128 16.33 7.57 2.95
N ILE A 129 16.85 8.23 4.00
CA ILE A 129 16.65 7.77 5.39
C ILE A 129 15.16 7.86 5.76
N ALA A 130 14.46 8.92 5.35
CA ALA A 130 13.01 9.03 5.56
C ALA A 130 12.23 7.93 4.83
N ILE A 131 12.56 7.63 3.57
CA ILE A 131 11.93 6.55 2.78
C ILE A 131 12.15 5.18 3.44
N ILE A 132 13.40 4.87 3.81
CA ILE A 132 13.75 3.58 4.41
C ILE A 132 13.06 3.43 5.76
N THR A 133 13.12 4.44 6.62
CA THR A 133 12.49 4.42 7.93
C THR A 133 10.96 4.30 7.82
N THR A 134 10.33 5.02 6.89
CA THR A 134 8.89 4.87 6.61
C THR A 134 8.56 3.46 6.16
N THR A 135 9.39 2.87 5.30
CA THR A 135 9.23 1.47 4.87
C THR A 135 9.36 0.51 6.03
N LEU A 136 10.30 0.71 6.96
CA LEU A 136 10.41 -0.11 8.16
C LEU A 136 9.17 -0.01 9.05
N PHE A 137 8.59 1.18 9.24
CA PHE A 137 7.31 1.32 9.92
C PHE A 137 6.20 0.57 9.21
N PHE A 138 6.07 0.73 7.88
CA PHE A 138 5.10 0.00 7.07
C PHE A 138 5.22 -1.52 7.22
N LEU A 139 6.44 -2.07 7.16
CA LEU A 139 6.68 -3.48 7.42
C LEU A 139 6.27 -3.88 8.84
N GLY A 140 6.53 -3.02 9.83
CA GLY A 140 6.13 -3.20 11.23
C GLY A 140 4.62 -3.39 11.43
N PHE A 141 3.79 -2.70 10.65
CA PHE A 141 2.33 -2.88 10.66
C PHE A 141 1.87 -4.21 10.02
N HIS A 142 2.70 -4.83 9.20
CA HIS A 142 2.40 -6.08 8.48
C HIS A 142 2.84 -7.32 9.26
N THR A 143 2.46 -7.39 10.54
CA THR A 143 2.88 -8.45 11.47
C THR A 143 2.52 -9.86 11.00
N GLN A 144 1.45 -10.03 10.21
CA GLN A 144 1.11 -11.33 9.62
C GLN A 144 2.24 -11.93 8.77
N TYR A 145 3.08 -11.08 8.16
CA TYR A 145 4.18 -11.52 7.28
C TYR A 145 5.48 -11.83 8.03
N PHE A 146 5.55 -11.63 9.35
CA PHE A 146 6.79 -11.88 10.11
C PHE A 146 7.23 -13.34 10.09
N LYS A 147 6.28 -14.27 9.96
CA LYS A 147 6.56 -15.71 9.79
C LYS A 147 6.89 -16.09 8.33
N LYS A 148 6.80 -15.15 7.40
CA LYS A 148 7.03 -15.32 5.95
C LYS A 148 7.95 -14.18 5.45
N PRO A 149 9.26 -14.20 5.76
CA PRO A 149 10.16 -13.09 5.41
C PRO A 149 10.15 -12.68 3.93
N ILE A 150 9.91 -13.64 3.03
CA ILE A 150 9.75 -13.36 1.59
C ILE A 150 8.58 -12.40 1.31
N MET A 151 7.49 -12.48 2.07
CA MET A 151 6.37 -11.55 1.96
C MET A 151 6.73 -10.13 2.44
N LEU A 152 7.59 -10.01 3.45
CA LEU A 152 8.11 -8.70 3.87
C LEU A 152 8.97 -8.06 2.78
N ILE A 153 9.82 -8.85 2.12
CA ILE A 153 10.62 -8.39 0.97
C ILE A 153 9.70 -8.00 -0.20
N ASN A 154 8.64 -8.78 -0.44
CA ASN A 154 7.68 -8.51 -1.51
C ASN A 154 7.00 -7.14 -1.33
N ILE A 155 6.58 -6.79 -0.11
CA ILE A 155 5.91 -5.52 0.14
C ILE A 155 6.88 -4.34 0.34
N SER A 156 8.17 -4.60 0.63
CA SER A 156 9.16 -3.52 0.79
C SER A 156 9.50 -2.85 -0.53
N VAL A 157 9.57 -3.60 -1.64
CA VAL A 157 9.90 -3.05 -2.98
C VAL A 157 8.85 -2.02 -3.46
N PRO A 158 7.53 -2.31 -3.43
CA PRO A 158 6.51 -1.29 -3.67
C PRO A 158 6.62 -0.11 -2.70
N SER A 159 6.82 -0.38 -1.40
CA SER A 159 6.90 0.69 -0.39
C SER A 159 8.01 1.70 -0.67
N LEU A 160 9.21 1.22 -0.99
CA LEU A 160 10.34 2.07 -1.38
C LEU A 160 10.04 2.84 -2.66
N THR A 161 9.40 2.18 -3.64
CA THR A 161 9.00 2.81 -4.91
C THR A 161 8.04 3.96 -4.68
N PHE A 162 6.99 3.76 -3.88
CA PHE A 162 5.99 4.79 -3.55
C PHE A 162 6.64 5.97 -2.82
N GLY A 163 7.53 5.71 -1.87
CA GLY A 163 8.26 6.77 -1.16
C GLY A 163 9.14 7.61 -2.08
N ARG A 164 9.83 6.97 -3.03
CA ARG A 164 10.66 7.64 -4.04
C ARG A 164 9.82 8.49 -5.00
N ILE A 165 8.79 7.91 -5.62
CA ILE A 165 7.96 8.64 -6.60
C ILE A 165 7.20 9.80 -5.95
N TYR A 166 6.85 9.70 -4.67
CA TYR A 166 6.29 10.80 -3.90
C TYR A 166 7.26 11.99 -3.85
N PHE A 167 8.52 11.82 -3.44
CA PHE A 167 9.49 12.92 -3.42
C PHE A 167 9.89 13.43 -4.81
N GLU A 168 9.88 12.57 -5.84
CA GLU A 168 10.17 13.02 -7.20
C GLU A 168 9.06 13.91 -7.79
N THR A 169 7.81 13.70 -7.36
CA THR A 169 6.63 14.38 -7.91
C THR A 169 6.00 15.41 -6.98
N ASN A 170 6.30 15.34 -5.68
CA ASN A 170 5.64 16.11 -4.62
C ASN A 170 4.11 16.05 -4.72
N ASN A 171 3.57 14.88 -5.10
CA ASN A 171 2.16 14.72 -5.32
C ASN A 171 1.69 13.36 -4.78
N ILE A 172 0.84 13.38 -3.76
CA ILE A 172 0.32 12.19 -3.08
C ILE A 172 -0.54 11.30 -3.99
N LEU A 173 -1.14 11.87 -5.05
CA LEU A 173 -1.98 11.11 -5.99
C LEU A 173 -1.15 10.14 -6.82
N VAL A 174 0.12 10.45 -7.09
CA VAL A 174 1.01 9.61 -7.90
C VAL A 174 1.25 8.24 -7.24
N PRO A 175 1.81 8.14 -6.00
CA PRO A 175 1.96 6.86 -5.34
C PRO A 175 0.62 6.19 -5.05
N PHE A 176 -0.43 6.95 -4.74
CA PHE A 176 -1.78 6.42 -4.52
C PHE A 176 -2.30 5.66 -5.74
N VAL A 177 -2.26 6.27 -6.93
CA VAL A 177 -2.73 5.63 -8.16
C VAL A 177 -1.89 4.40 -8.48
N VAL A 178 -0.56 4.47 -8.35
CA VAL A 178 0.32 3.33 -8.59
C VAL A 178 0.01 2.16 -7.65
N HIS A 179 -0.13 2.44 -6.34
CA HIS A 179 -0.45 1.44 -5.34
C HIS A 179 -1.81 0.80 -5.61
N PHE A 180 -2.83 1.61 -5.86
CA PHE A 180 -4.18 1.15 -6.18
C PHE A 180 -4.18 0.25 -7.42
N LEU A 181 -3.54 0.67 -8.52
CA LEU A 181 -3.49 -0.09 -9.77
C LEU A 181 -2.74 -1.41 -9.61
N MET A 182 -1.62 -1.41 -8.87
CA MET A 182 -0.87 -2.62 -8.56
C MET A 182 -1.73 -3.64 -7.79
N ASN A 183 -2.37 -3.20 -6.70
CA ASN A 183 -3.18 -4.07 -5.84
C ASN A 183 -4.44 -4.59 -6.55
N LEU A 184 -5.13 -3.71 -7.28
CA LEU A 184 -6.29 -4.09 -8.07
C LEU A 184 -5.88 -5.07 -9.18
N GLY A 185 -4.82 -4.75 -9.92
CA GLY A 185 -4.31 -5.56 -11.03
C GLY A 185 -3.97 -6.98 -10.58
N ILE A 186 -3.12 -7.13 -9.56
CA ILE A 186 -2.73 -8.46 -9.08
C ILE A 186 -3.93 -9.27 -8.58
N THR A 187 -4.88 -8.62 -7.89
CA THR A 187 -6.09 -9.27 -7.38
C THR A 187 -7.01 -9.74 -8.51
N LEU A 188 -7.16 -8.95 -9.57
CA LEU A 188 -7.94 -9.33 -10.74
C LEU A 188 -7.30 -10.49 -11.51
N LEU A 189 -5.97 -10.51 -11.64
CA LEU A 189 -5.26 -11.62 -12.27
C LEU A 189 -5.52 -12.95 -11.53
N PHE A 190 -5.53 -12.93 -10.20
CA PHE A 190 -5.91 -14.10 -9.41
C PHE A 190 -7.40 -14.44 -9.53
N LYS A 191 -8.30 -13.45 -9.46
CA LYS A 191 -9.76 -13.63 -9.57
C LYS A 191 -10.17 -14.34 -10.86
N TYR A 192 -9.56 -13.95 -11.98
CA TYR A 192 -9.83 -14.54 -13.28
C TYR A 192 -8.91 -15.73 -13.60
N ASN A 193 -8.17 -16.25 -12.61
CA ASN A 193 -7.28 -17.40 -12.74
C ASN A 193 -6.22 -17.26 -13.84
N LEU A 194 -5.81 -16.03 -14.19
CA LEU A 194 -4.77 -15.75 -15.17
C LEU A 194 -3.37 -16.05 -14.63
N ILE A 195 -3.20 -15.99 -13.31
CA ILE A 195 -2.00 -16.41 -12.60
C ILE A 195 -2.37 -17.35 -11.45
N ARG A 196 -1.46 -18.27 -11.11
CA ARG A 196 -1.61 -19.19 -9.98
C ARG A 196 -0.28 -19.35 -9.28
N VAL A 197 -0.31 -19.45 -7.97
CA VAL A 197 0.90 -19.66 -7.17
C VAL A 197 1.49 -21.02 -7.50
N LYS A 198 2.81 -21.08 -7.66
CA LYS A 198 3.55 -22.33 -7.82
C LYS A 198 3.32 -23.24 -6.61
N LYS A 199 2.86 -24.47 -6.84
CA LYS A 199 2.70 -25.48 -5.79
C LYS A 199 4.05 -25.89 -5.20
#